data_AF-A0A4W6C5V6-F1
#
_entry.id   AF-A0A4W6C5V6-F1
#
_cell.length_a   1.000
_cell.length_b   1.000
_cell.length_c   1.000
_cell.angle_alpha   90.00
_cell.angle_beta   90.00
_cell.angle_gamma   90.00
#
_symmetry.space_group_name_H-M   'P 1'
#
loop_
_entity.id
_entity.type
_entity.pdbx_description
1 polymer ?
#
loop_
_entity_poly.entity_id
_entity_poly.type
_entity_poly.pdbx_seq_one_letter_code
_entity_poly.pdbx_strand_id
1 'polypeptide(L)'
;MKPRPKMNLRRPLVLWSLSLALFSIIGAVRTGSYMLHILSSSGFRRSICDQSFYSGPVSKFWAYAFVLSKAPELGDTAFIVLRKQKLLFLHWYHHITVLLYSWYSYKDMVAGGGWFMTMNYAVHALMYSYYAARAGGVRVPRPFAVLITSAQIAQMAMGLTVSGLVYGWMQQGDCPSRLDNITWAALMYLSYLLLFSNFFYQTYLRRHAADAKAHKTE
;
A
#
# COMPACT_ATOMS: atom_id res chain seq x y z
N MET A 1 17.48 26.00 -2.16
CA MET A 1 18.11 25.01 -3.07
C MET A 1 18.61 25.72 -4.32
N LYS A 2 19.92 25.60 -4.65
CA LYS A 2 20.57 26.24 -5.81
C LYS A 2 19.87 25.90 -7.16
N PRO A 3 19.95 26.76 -8.19
CA PRO A 3 19.26 26.57 -9.47
C PRO A 3 19.99 25.53 -10.34
N ARG A 4 19.83 24.24 -10.01
CA ARG A 4 20.24 23.13 -10.88
C ARG A 4 19.17 22.81 -11.95
N PRO A 5 19.53 22.47 -13.19
CA PRO A 5 18.58 22.07 -14.24
C PRO A 5 17.84 20.77 -13.88
N LYS A 6 16.63 20.58 -14.41
CA LYS A 6 15.83 19.36 -14.19
C LYS A 6 16.57 18.16 -14.81
N MET A 7 16.87 17.13 -14.02
CA MET A 7 17.51 15.93 -14.54
C MET A 7 16.50 15.07 -15.30
N ASN A 8 16.87 14.59 -16.49
CA ASN A 8 16.04 13.67 -17.27
C ASN A 8 16.19 12.23 -16.74
N LEU A 9 15.58 11.97 -15.59
CA LEU A 9 15.61 10.68 -14.88
C LEU A 9 14.54 9.69 -15.38
N ARG A 10 14.03 9.87 -16.60
CA ARG A 10 12.92 9.06 -17.11
C ARG A 10 13.26 7.58 -17.22
N ARG A 11 14.43 7.24 -17.80
CA ARG A 11 14.88 5.84 -17.91
C ARG A 11 15.12 5.19 -16.54
N PRO A 12 15.86 5.83 -15.59
CA PRO A 12 15.98 5.33 -14.22
C PRO A 12 14.62 5.13 -13.53
N LEU A 13 13.69 6.08 -13.69
CA LEU A 13 12.35 5.99 -13.08
C LEU A 13 11.52 4.83 -13.65
N VAL A 14 11.64 4.56 -14.96
CA VAL A 14 10.99 3.39 -15.59
C VAL A 14 11.54 2.11 -15.01
N LEU A 15 12.87 1.94 -15.01
CA LEU A 15 13.52 0.73 -14.50
C LEU A 15 13.21 0.51 -13.02
N TRP A 16 13.21 1.59 -12.25
CA TRP A 16 12.85 1.59 -10.84
C TRP A 16 11.38 1.20 -10.59
N SER A 17 10.46 1.81 -11.33
CA SER A 17 9.03 1.47 -11.19
C SER A 17 8.75 0.04 -11.65
N LEU A 18 9.45 -0.44 -12.68
CA LEU A 18 9.34 -1.82 -13.16
C LEU A 18 9.90 -2.82 -12.15
N SER A 19 11.03 -2.54 -11.52
CA SER A 19 11.59 -3.45 -10.50
C SER A 19 10.65 -3.57 -9.30
N LEU A 20 10.09 -2.46 -8.82
CA LEU A 20 9.10 -2.47 -7.74
C LEU A 20 7.78 -3.15 -8.16
N ALA A 21 7.36 -2.99 -9.42
CA ALA A 21 6.20 -3.69 -9.95
C ALA A 21 6.41 -5.21 -9.96
N LEU A 22 7.52 -5.68 -10.54
CA LEU A 22 7.85 -7.11 -10.59
C LEU A 22 7.99 -7.70 -9.19
N PHE A 23 8.70 -7.02 -8.29
CA PHE A 23 8.82 -7.42 -6.89
C PHE A 23 7.43 -7.57 -6.24
N SER A 24 6.55 -6.60 -6.46
CA SER A 24 5.21 -6.60 -5.86
C SER A 24 4.30 -7.67 -6.47
N ILE A 25 4.41 -7.94 -7.78
CA ILE A 25 3.65 -9.00 -8.45
C ILE A 25 4.06 -10.37 -7.92
N ILE A 26 5.37 -10.65 -7.85
CA ILE A 26 5.86 -11.94 -7.36
C ILE A 26 5.48 -12.09 -5.88
N GLY A 27 5.64 -11.04 -5.07
CA GLY A 27 5.21 -11.02 -3.68
C GLY A 27 3.73 -11.30 -3.52
N ALA A 28 2.87 -10.65 -4.30
CA ALA A 28 1.42 -10.85 -4.28
C ALA A 28 1.02 -12.28 -4.65
N VAL A 29 1.63 -12.86 -5.69
CA VAL A 29 1.33 -14.24 -6.11
C VAL A 29 1.75 -15.23 -5.03
N ARG A 30 2.94 -15.07 -4.45
CA ARG A 30 3.48 -16.00 -3.44
C ARG A 30 2.73 -15.92 -2.11
N THR A 31 2.53 -14.71 -1.60
CA THR A 31 1.79 -14.49 -0.34
C THR A 31 0.30 -14.76 -0.50
N GLY A 32 -0.28 -14.38 -1.65
CA GLY A 32 -1.68 -14.65 -1.98
C GLY A 32 -2.00 -16.13 -2.11
N SER A 33 -1.14 -16.93 -2.76
CA SER A 33 -1.33 -18.38 -2.85
C SER A 33 -1.34 -19.04 -1.46
N TYR A 34 -0.45 -18.59 -0.57
CA TYR A 34 -0.41 -19.08 0.81
C TYR A 34 -1.64 -18.66 1.61
N MET A 35 -2.09 -17.40 1.47
CA MET A 35 -3.31 -16.92 2.12
C MET A 35 -4.57 -17.62 1.63
N LEU A 36 -4.69 -17.86 0.32
CA LEU A 36 -5.80 -18.64 -0.25
C LEU A 36 -5.82 -20.07 0.26
N HIS A 37 -4.65 -20.71 0.37
CA HIS A 37 -4.54 -22.05 0.94
C HIS A 37 -5.05 -22.09 2.39
N ILE A 38 -4.57 -21.20 3.26
CA ILE A 38 -5.01 -21.14 4.66
C ILE A 38 -6.50 -20.79 4.78
N LEU A 39 -6.98 -19.87 3.94
CA LEU A 39 -8.39 -19.50 3.91
C LEU A 39 -9.27 -20.70 3.56
N SER A 40 -8.85 -21.51 2.59
CA SER A 40 -9.58 -22.71 2.17
C SER A 40 -9.45 -23.88 3.15
N SER A 41 -8.30 -24.06 3.81
CA SER A 41 -8.05 -25.20 4.68
C SER A 41 -8.53 -24.98 6.11
N SER A 42 -8.38 -23.75 6.61
CA SER A 42 -8.48 -23.44 8.05
C SER A 42 -9.54 -22.38 8.35
N GLY A 43 -10.17 -21.82 7.32
CA GLY A 43 -11.23 -20.82 7.43
C GLY A 43 -10.74 -19.39 7.67
N PHE A 44 -11.66 -18.43 7.54
CA PHE A 44 -11.37 -17.00 7.56
C PHE A 44 -10.76 -16.51 8.88
N ARG A 45 -11.35 -16.88 10.03
CA ARG A 45 -10.87 -16.49 11.37
C ARG A 45 -9.45 -16.96 11.61
N ARG A 46 -9.14 -18.22 11.27
CA ARG A 46 -7.79 -18.77 11.43
C ARG A 46 -6.80 -18.10 10.48
N SER A 47 -7.22 -17.77 9.24
CA SER A 47 -6.35 -17.07 8.29
C SER A 47 -5.89 -15.69 8.75
N ILE A 48 -6.72 -14.99 9.54
CA ILE A 48 -6.37 -13.68 10.11
C ILE A 48 -5.45 -13.87 11.32
N CYS A 49 -5.76 -14.81 12.20
CA CYS A 49 -4.97 -15.03 13.41
C CYS A 49 -3.72 -15.89 13.20
N ASP A 50 -3.43 -16.30 11.96
CA ASP A 50 -2.30 -17.15 11.65
C ASP A 50 -0.97 -16.40 11.73
N GLN A 51 -0.15 -16.78 12.72
CA GLN A 51 1.25 -16.33 12.81
C GLN A 51 2.19 -17.22 12.01
N SER A 52 1.73 -18.36 11.48
CA SER A 52 2.58 -19.26 10.70
C SER A 52 3.05 -18.64 9.38
N PHE A 53 2.37 -17.58 8.93
CA PHE A 53 2.86 -16.68 7.88
C PHE A 53 4.31 -16.20 8.12
N TYR A 54 4.73 -15.97 9.37
CA TYR A 54 6.08 -15.52 9.72
C TYR A 54 7.09 -16.67 9.89
N SER A 55 6.64 -17.92 9.99
CA SER A 55 7.50 -19.09 10.21
C SER A 55 7.68 -19.96 8.97
N GLY A 56 6.71 -19.96 8.04
CA GLY A 56 6.79 -20.72 6.79
C GLY A 56 8.00 -20.28 5.93
N PRO A 57 8.75 -21.21 5.32
CA PRO A 57 10.02 -20.88 4.65
C PRO A 57 9.85 -19.87 3.51
N VAL A 58 8.77 -20.00 2.73
CA VAL A 58 8.46 -19.08 1.63
C VAL A 58 7.83 -17.79 2.15
N SER A 59 6.81 -17.88 3.01
CA SER A 59 6.08 -16.71 3.51
C SER A 59 6.95 -15.81 4.39
N LYS A 60 7.84 -16.38 5.22
CA LYS A 60 8.82 -15.64 6.03
C LYS A 60 9.77 -14.80 5.17
N PHE A 61 10.28 -15.37 4.08
CA PHE A 61 11.15 -14.64 3.16
C PHE A 61 10.41 -13.43 2.58
N TRP A 62 9.17 -13.61 2.13
CA TRP A 62 8.37 -12.52 1.57
C TRP A 62 7.93 -11.50 2.63
N ALA A 63 7.66 -11.92 3.85
CA ALA A 63 7.37 -11.01 4.97
C ALA A 63 8.59 -10.14 5.31
N TYR A 64 9.78 -10.73 5.35
CA TYR A 64 11.02 -9.99 5.56
C TYR A 64 11.32 -9.04 4.39
N ALA A 65 11.19 -9.53 3.15
CA ALA A 65 11.38 -8.73 1.96
C ALA A 65 10.40 -7.55 1.89
N PHE A 66 9.16 -7.71 2.35
CA PHE A 66 8.16 -6.65 2.44
C PHE A 66 8.61 -5.50 3.35
N VAL A 67 9.08 -5.84 4.54
CA VAL A 67 9.56 -4.86 5.51
C VAL A 67 10.79 -4.14 4.95
N LEU A 68 11.69 -4.91 4.34
CA LEU A 68 12.89 -4.34 3.72
C LEU A 68 12.52 -3.42 2.54
N SER A 69 11.49 -3.74 1.75
CA SER A 69 11.10 -2.97 0.56
C SER A 69 10.62 -1.55 0.89
N LYS A 70 10.17 -1.29 2.11
CA LYS A 70 9.74 0.05 2.53
C LYS A 70 10.87 1.08 2.51
N ALA A 71 12.11 0.65 2.73
CA ALA A 71 13.27 1.54 2.62
C ALA A 71 13.58 1.92 1.16
N PRO A 72 13.73 0.97 0.20
CA PRO A 72 13.78 1.26 -1.21
C PRO A 72 12.63 2.15 -1.69
N GLU A 73 11.39 1.91 -1.28
CA GLU A 73 10.22 2.73 -1.68
C GLU A 73 10.40 4.25 -1.40
N LEU A 74 11.24 4.66 -0.44
CA LEU A 74 11.63 6.07 -0.24
C LEU A 74 12.36 6.68 -1.45
N GLY A 75 12.92 5.84 -2.32
CA GLY A 75 13.45 6.21 -3.62
C GLY A 75 12.45 6.97 -4.47
N ASP A 76 11.14 6.69 -4.34
CA ASP A 76 10.09 7.45 -5.04
C ASP A 76 10.08 8.92 -4.62
N THR A 77 10.22 9.17 -3.31
CA THR A 77 10.38 10.52 -2.76
C THR A 77 11.65 11.18 -3.29
N ALA A 78 12.76 10.43 -3.36
CA ALA A 78 14.01 10.94 -3.93
C ALA A 78 13.83 11.35 -5.40
N PHE A 79 13.19 10.53 -6.23
CA PHE A 79 12.91 10.87 -7.63
C PHE A 79 12.03 12.12 -7.77
N ILE A 80 11.01 12.30 -6.93
CA ILE A 80 10.15 13.49 -6.91
C ILE A 80 10.98 14.74 -6.61
N VAL A 81 11.82 14.69 -5.57
CA VAL A 81 12.68 15.81 -5.15
C VAL A 81 13.72 16.13 -6.22
N LEU A 82 14.38 15.11 -6.79
CA LEU A 82 15.38 15.26 -7.85
C LEU A 82 14.77 15.82 -9.14
N ARG A 83 13.51 15.52 -9.44
CA ARG A 83 12.76 16.10 -10.56
C ARG A 83 12.13 17.47 -10.25
N LYS A 84 12.33 17.99 -9.03
CA LYS A 84 11.74 19.24 -8.53
C LYS A 84 10.22 19.28 -8.63
N GLN A 85 9.57 18.14 -8.40
CA GLN A 85 8.11 18.07 -8.31
C GLN A 85 7.66 18.37 -6.87
N LYS A 86 6.43 18.89 -6.73
CA LYS A 86 5.86 19.15 -5.40
C LYS A 86 5.61 17.82 -4.70
N LEU A 87 6.25 17.62 -3.55
CA LEU A 87 6.03 16.46 -2.69
C LEU A 87 4.70 16.64 -1.95
N LEU A 88 3.74 15.76 -2.18
CA LEU A 88 2.45 15.79 -1.49
C LEU A 88 2.62 15.36 -0.04
N PHE A 89 1.90 16.00 0.89
CA PHE A 89 1.91 15.63 2.30
C PHE A 89 1.59 14.14 2.51
N LEU A 90 0.54 13.67 1.84
CA LEU A 90 0.10 12.27 1.86
C LEU A 90 1.23 11.29 1.53
N HIS A 91 2.08 11.63 0.56
CA HIS A 91 3.14 10.73 0.08
C HIS A 91 4.21 10.51 1.15
N TRP A 92 4.84 11.59 1.62
CA TRP A 92 5.95 11.46 2.58
C TRP A 92 5.46 11.00 3.95
N TYR A 93 4.28 11.45 4.38
CA TYR A 93 3.65 10.99 5.62
C TYR A 93 3.45 9.48 5.58
N HIS A 94 2.85 8.95 4.50
CA HIS A 94 2.65 7.52 4.28
C HIS A 94 3.97 6.75 4.30
N HIS A 95 4.96 7.16 3.48
CA HIS A 95 6.20 6.38 3.35
C HIS A 95 7.02 6.31 4.65
N ILE A 96 7.07 7.38 5.45
CA ILE A 96 7.77 7.35 6.74
C ILE A 96 7.02 6.48 7.74
N THR A 97 5.70 6.66 7.86
CA THR A 97 4.91 5.95 8.86
C THR A 97 4.82 4.45 8.56
N VAL A 98 4.65 4.04 7.30
CA VAL A 98 4.63 2.62 6.92
C VAL A 98 6.00 1.95 7.10
N LEU A 99 7.10 2.68 6.88
CA LEU A 99 8.44 2.17 7.13
C LEU A 99 8.65 1.85 8.61
N LEU A 100 8.31 2.79 9.50
CA LEU A 100 8.44 2.60 10.95
C LEU A 100 7.49 1.49 11.45
N TYR A 101 6.24 1.52 11.01
CA TYR A 101 5.22 0.57 11.44
C TYR A 101 5.50 -0.86 10.95
N SER A 102 5.95 -1.04 9.71
CA SER A 102 6.28 -2.37 9.17
C SER A 102 7.44 -3.02 9.93
N TRP A 103 8.46 -2.26 10.33
CA TRP A 103 9.56 -2.76 11.14
C TRP A 103 9.11 -3.15 12.55
N TYR A 104 8.29 -2.30 13.18
CA TYR A 104 7.75 -2.54 14.51
C TYR A 104 6.82 -3.77 14.55
N SER A 105 5.85 -3.84 13.64
CA SER A 105 4.88 -4.95 13.55
C SER A 105 5.51 -6.28 13.15
N TYR A 106 6.58 -6.28 12.35
CA TYR A 106 7.30 -7.51 11.99
C TYR A 106 8.01 -8.13 13.20
N LYS A 107 8.59 -7.30 14.08
CA LYS A 107 9.21 -7.78 15.32
C LYS A 107 8.20 -8.47 16.23
N ASP A 108 6.99 -7.94 16.30
CA ASP A 108 5.93 -8.44 17.18
C ASP A 108 5.07 -9.53 16.54
N MET A 109 5.35 -9.94 15.29
CA MET A 109 4.65 -11.00 14.54
C MET A 109 3.12 -10.86 14.65
N VAL A 110 2.63 -9.64 14.41
CA VAL A 110 1.24 -9.24 14.66
C VAL A 110 0.27 -10.12 13.86
N ALA A 111 -0.76 -10.63 14.53
CA ALA A 111 -1.87 -11.33 13.89
C ALA A 111 -2.53 -10.43 12.83
N GLY A 112 -2.85 -10.99 11.67
CA GLY A 112 -3.37 -10.28 10.50
C GLY A 112 -2.29 -9.75 9.56
N GLY A 113 -1.00 -9.83 9.94
CA GLY A 113 0.14 -9.40 9.14
C GLY A 113 0.13 -9.96 7.71
N GLY A 114 -0.21 -11.23 7.53
CA GLY A 114 -0.30 -11.87 6.21
C GLY A 114 -1.32 -11.18 5.28
N TRP A 115 -2.49 -10.82 5.82
CA TRP A 115 -3.51 -10.08 5.08
C TRP A 115 -3.04 -8.66 4.70
N PHE A 116 -2.48 -7.92 5.66
CA PHE A 116 -1.94 -6.57 5.40
C PHE A 116 -0.87 -6.57 4.31
N MET A 117 0.08 -7.49 4.40
CA MET A 117 1.18 -7.60 3.43
C MET A 117 0.69 -8.03 2.05
N THR A 118 -0.17 -9.04 1.99
CA THR A 118 -0.70 -9.56 0.71
C THR A 118 -1.52 -8.51 -0.02
N MET A 119 -2.41 -7.79 0.69
CA MET A 119 -3.20 -6.70 0.10
C MET A 119 -2.31 -5.56 -0.38
N ASN A 120 -1.31 -5.17 0.41
CA ASN A 120 -0.37 -4.11 0.00
C ASN A 120 0.43 -4.52 -1.24
N TYR A 121 0.93 -5.75 -1.30
CA TYR A 121 1.62 -6.27 -2.49
C TYR A 121 0.74 -6.22 -3.73
N ALA A 122 -0.53 -6.62 -3.63
CA ALA A 122 -1.46 -6.58 -4.74
C ALA A 122 -1.72 -5.15 -5.24
N VAL A 123 -1.97 -4.21 -4.33
CA VAL A 123 -2.21 -2.80 -4.69
C VAL A 123 -0.94 -2.13 -5.23
N HIS A 124 0.23 -2.43 -4.64
CA HIS A 124 1.52 -1.93 -5.13
C HIS A 124 1.88 -2.51 -6.50
N ALA A 125 1.55 -3.77 -6.77
CA ALA A 125 1.71 -4.36 -8.11
C ALA A 125 0.94 -3.55 -9.16
N LEU A 126 -0.32 -3.19 -8.88
CA LEU A 126 -1.14 -2.37 -9.78
C LEU A 126 -0.59 -0.94 -9.91
N MET A 127 -0.26 -0.29 -8.78
CA MET A 127 0.22 1.09 -8.75
C MET A 127 1.57 1.24 -9.48
N TYR A 128 2.55 0.38 -9.18
CA TYR A 128 3.87 0.47 -9.81
C TYR A 128 3.86 0.06 -11.28
N SER A 129 3.02 -0.90 -11.67
CA SER A 129 2.80 -1.22 -13.09
C SER A 129 2.26 0.00 -13.86
N TYR A 130 1.33 0.73 -13.25
CA TYR A 130 0.83 1.98 -13.81
C TYR A 130 1.92 3.06 -13.91
N TYR A 131 2.73 3.24 -12.86
CA TYR A 131 3.83 4.21 -12.90
C TYR A 131 4.91 3.85 -13.92
N ALA A 132 5.25 2.56 -14.06
CA ALA A 132 6.15 2.07 -15.09
C ALA A 132 5.63 2.39 -16.49
N ALA A 133 4.37 2.06 -16.78
CA ALA A 133 3.73 2.35 -18.06
C ALA A 133 3.72 3.86 -18.37
N ARG A 134 3.34 4.69 -17.39
CA ARG A 134 3.34 6.15 -17.53
C ARG A 134 4.74 6.72 -17.75
N ALA A 135 5.74 6.24 -17.02
CA ALA A 135 7.12 6.66 -17.19
C ALA A 135 7.68 6.21 -18.56
N GLY A 136 7.25 5.06 -19.06
CA GLY A 136 7.56 4.54 -20.39
C GLY A 136 6.98 5.36 -21.54
N GLY A 137 6.06 6.30 -21.26
CA GLY A 137 5.42 7.13 -22.26
C GLY A 137 4.08 6.62 -22.75
N VAL A 138 3.58 5.52 -22.18
CA VAL A 138 2.26 5.01 -22.50
C VAL A 138 1.21 5.96 -21.93
N ARG A 139 0.29 6.41 -22.79
CA ARG A 139 -0.82 7.28 -22.38
C ARG A 139 -1.91 6.42 -21.73
N VAL A 140 -1.73 6.15 -20.43
CA VAL A 140 -2.73 5.37 -19.68
C VAL A 140 -4.02 6.19 -19.46
N PRO A 141 -5.22 5.63 -19.69
CA PRO A 141 -6.49 6.32 -19.49
C PRO A 141 -6.77 6.70 -18.03
N ARG A 142 -7.55 7.78 -17.84
CA ARG A 142 -7.95 8.27 -16.51
C ARG A 142 -8.71 7.24 -15.64
N PRO A 143 -9.59 6.37 -16.18
CA PRO A 143 -10.25 5.33 -15.39
C PRO A 143 -9.31 4.40 -14.63
N PHE A 144 -8.14 4.08 -15.19
CA PHE A 144 -7.15 3.25 -14.49
C PHE A 144 -6.58 3.95 -13.26
N ALA A 145 -6.33 5.26 -13.34
CA ALA A 145 -5.87 6.03 -12.20
C ALA A 145 -6.94 6.06 -11.09
N VAL A 146 -8.22 6.18 -11.46
CA VAL A 146 -9.36 6.12 -10.53
C VAL A 146 -9.42 4.74 -9.88
N LEU A 147 -9.35 3.66 -10.66
CA LEU A 147 -9.35 2.28 -10.17
C LEU A 147 -8.24 2.03 -9.15
N ILE A 148 -7.02 2.50 -9.42
CA ILE A 148 -5.89 2.33 -8.50
C ILE A 148 -6.13 3.09 -7.20
N THR A 149 -6.57 4.36 -7.26
CA THR A 149 -6.87 5.13 -6.05
C THR A 149 -8.03 4.52 -5.26
N SER A 150 -9.05 3.98 -5.95
CA SER A 150 -10.15 3.25 -5.32
C SER A 150 -9.67 1.96 -4.65
N ALA A 151 -8.77 1.21 -5.28
CA ALA A 151 -8.16 0.02 -4.69
C ALA A 151 -7.31 0.35 -3.44
N GLN A 152 -6.58 1.47 -3.46
CA GLN A 152 -5.85 1.97 -2.29
C GLN A 152 -6.79 2.33 -1.13
N ILE A 153 -7.92 2.99 -1.39
CA ILE A 153 -8.93 3.32 -0.37
C ILE A 153 -9.53 2.03 0.20
N ALA A 154 -9.90 1.08 -0.67
CA ALA A 154 -10.44 -0.21 -0.26
C ALA A 154 -9.43 -0.98 0.61
N GLN A 155 -8.13 -0.94 0.30
CA GLN A 155 -7.07 -1.51 1.14
C GLN A 155 -7.08 -0.92 2.55
N MET A 156 -7.25 0.39 2.69
CA MET A 156 -7.27 1.02 4.02
C MET A 156 -8.50 0.63 4.83
N ALA A 157 -9.68 0.55 4.18
CA ALA A 157 -10.90 0.09 4.82
C ALA A 157 -10.84 -1.39 5.25
N MET A 158 -10.29 -2.26 4.39
CA MET A 158 -10.03 -3.65 4.74
C MET A 158 -9.02 -3.75 5.89
N GLY A 159 -7.99 -2.90 5.91
CA GLY A 159 -7.00 -2.86 6.98
C GLY A 159 -7.60 -2.49 8.35
N LEU A 160 -8.54 -1.53 8.38
CA LEU A 160 -9.31 -1.21 9.59
C LEU A 160 -10.18 -2.40 10.02
N THR A 161 -10.83 -3.06 9.07
CA THR A 161 -11.69 -4.22 9.34
C THR A 161 -10.88 -5.36 9.95
N VAL A 162 -9.73 -5.71 9.36
CA VAL A 162 -8.82 -6.75 9.90
C VAL A 162 -8.34 -6.36 11.30
N SER A 163 -7.94 -5.11 11.53
CA SER A 163 -7.54 -4.63 12.86
C SER A 163 -8.65 -4.80 13.90
N GLY A 164 -9.90 -4.47 13.54
CA GLY A 164 -11.07 -4.63 14.40
C GLY A 164 -11.40 -6.10 14.70
N LEU A 165 -11.29 -6.98 13.71
CA LEU A 165 -11.47 -8.42 13.89
C LEU A 165 -10.40 -9.01 14.82
N VAL A 166 -9.13 -8.65 14.62
CA VAL A 166 -8.04 -9.07 15.51
C VAL A 166 -8.29 -8.59 16.94
N TYR A 167 -8.71 -7.33 17.13
CA TYR A 167 -9.07 -6.81 18.46
C TYR A 167 -10.18 -7.61 19.13
N GLY A 168 -11.26 -7.92 18.40
CA GLY A 168 -12.41 -8.67 18.91
C GLY A 168 -12.09 -10.14 19.22
N TRP A 169 -11.19 -10.76 18.45
CA TRP A 169 -10.79 -12.16 18.64
C TRP A 169 -9.61 -12.34 19.61
N MET A 170 -8.82 -11.31 19.85
CA MET A 170 -7.74 -11.33 20.84
C MET A 170 -8.28 -11.60 22.26
N GLN A 171 -9.46 -11.06 22.59
CA GLN A 171 -10.13 -11.30 23.88
C GLN A 171 -10.59 -12.76 24.07
N GLN A 172 -10.69 -13.53 22.97
CA GLN A 172 -11.11 -14.93 22.98
C GLN A 172 -9.92 -15.90 23.07
N GLY A 173 -8.68 -15.40 23.11
CA GLY A 173 -7.45 -16.20 23.29
C GLY A 173 -6.87 -16.84 22.02
N ASP A 174 -7.61 -16.84 20.91
CA ASP A 174 -7.19 -17.51 19.65
C ASP A 174 -6.25 -16.67 18.77
N CYS A 175 -6.00 -15.41 19.13
CA CYS A 175 -5.32 -14.42 18.29
C CYS A 175 -4.26 -13.65 19.10
N PRO A 176 -3.07 -14.24 19.33
CA PRO A 176 -2.03 -13.58 20.11
C PRO A 176 -1.53 -12.33 19.36
N SER A 177 -1.80 -11.16 19.93
CA SER A 177 -1.37 -9.87 19.40
C SER A 177 -1.20 -8.87 20.54
N ARG A 178 -0.51 -7.76 20.28
CA ARG A 178 -0.32 -6.68 21.27
C ARG A 178 -1.32 -5.57 21.02
N LEU A 179 -1.99 -5.13 22.07
CA LEU A 179 -2.98 -4.05 22.00
C LEU A 179 -2.37 -2.76 21.42
N ASP A 180 -1.12 -2.44 21.78
CA ASP A 180 -0.41 -1.28 21.25
C ASP A 180 -0.25 -1.34 19.73
N ASN A 181 0.13 -2.51 19.19
CA ASN A 181 0.26 -2.70 17.74
C ASN A 181 -1.06 -2.53 17.00
N ILE A 182 -2.14 -3.11 17.52
CA ILE A 182 -3.48 -3.00 16.93
C ILE A 182 -3.93 -1.54 16.95
N THR A 183 -3.68 -0.83 18.04
CA THR A 183 -4.04 0.59 18.19
C THR A 183 -3.26 1.45 17.19
N TRP A 184 -1.94 1.26 17.08
CA TRP A 184 -1.13 1.96 16.07
C TRP A 184 -1.53 1.60 14.64
N ALA A 185 -1.87 0.33 14.37
CA ALA A 185 -2.40 -0.10 13.09
C ALA A 185 -3.69 0.66 12.75
N ALA A 186 -4.67 0.65 13.65
CA ALA A 186 -5.97 1.27 13.44
C ALA A 186 -5.83 2.78 13.21
N LEU A 187 -5.02 3.47 14.03
CA LEU A 187 -4.77 4.91 13.86
C LEU A 187 -4.11 5.22 12.52
N MET A 188 -3.11 4.43 12.11
CA MET A 188 -2.41 4.60 10.84
C MET A 188 -3.35 4.35 9.65
N TYR A 189 -4.10 3.25 9.64
CA TYR A 189 -5.03 2.92 8.56
C TYR A 189 -6.19 3.92 8.49
N LEU A 190 -6.66 4.44 9.62
CA LEU A 190 -7.69 5.48 9.67
C LEU A 190 -7.16 6.79 9.09
N SER A 191 -5.96 7.22 9.47
CA SER A 191 -5.37 8.45 8.93
C SER A 191 -5.17 8.36 7.41
N TYR A 192 -4.72 7.20 6.91
CA TYR A 192 -4.59 6.96 5.48
C TYR A 192 -5.93 6.97 4.77
N LEU A 193 -6.95 6.30 5.33
CA LEU A 193 -8.29 6.28 4.73
C LEU A 193 -8.83 7.71 4.53
N LEU A 194 -8.70 8.57 5.54
CA LEU A 194 -9.15 9.97 5.46
C LEU A 194 -8.34 10.76 4.42
N LEU A 195 -7.02 10.62 4.41
CA LEU A 195 -6.14 11.34 3.50
C LEU A 195 -6.35 10.93 2.03
N PHE A 196 -6.45 9.62 1.76
CA PHE A 196 -6.71 9.10 0.42
C PHE A 196 -8.13 9.43 -0.06
N SER A 197 -9.13 9.39 0.84
CA SER A 197 -10.50 9.81 0.50
C SER A 197 -10.57 11.30 0.15
N ASN A 198 -9.88 12.14 0.92
CA ASN A 198 -9.77 13.57 0.62
C ASN A 198 -9.04 13.80 -0.72
N PHE A 199 -7.94 13.09 -0.97
CA PHE A 199 -7.23 13.15 -2.25
C PHE A 199 -8.12 12.74 -3.44
N PHE A 200 -8.90 11.67 -3.29
CA PHE A 200 -9.83 11.18 -4.31
C PHE A 200 -10.93 12.21 -4.59
N TYR A 201 -11.53 12.76 -3.54
CA TYR A 201 -12.54 13.80 -3.65
C TYR A 201 -12.02 15.03 -4.39
N GLN A 202 -10.84 15.54 -4.01
CA GLN A 202 -10.26 16.73 -4.64
C GLN A 202 -9.85 16.49 -6.10
N THR A 203 -9.31 15.32 -6.42
CA THR A 203 -8.70 15.03 -7.74
C THR A 203 -9.74 14.57 -8.77
N TYR A 204 -10.70 13.75 -8.36
CA TYR A 204 -11.63 13.09 -9.27
C TYR A 204 -13.04 13.70 -9.20
N LEU A 205 -13.60 13.89 -8.01
CA LEU A 205 -15.00 14.31 -7.85
C LEU A 205 -15.18 15.82 -7.99
N ARG A 206 -14.40 16.63 -7.25
CA ARG A 206 -14.52 18.09 -7.27
C ARG A 206 -14.26 18.67 -8.66
N ARG A 207 -13.30 18.10 -9.40
CA ARG A 207 -12.97 18.52 -10.76
C ARG A 207 -14.08 18.15 -11.74
N HIS A 208 -14.65 16.94 -11.65
CA HIS A 208 -15.81 16.56 -12.45
C HIS A 208 -17.04 17.42 -12.15
N ALA A 209 -17.28 17.77 -10.88
CA ALA A 209 -18.40 18.63 -10.49
C ALA A 209 -18.24 20.05 -11.04
N ALA A 210 -17.02 20.59 -11.08
CA ALA A 210 -16.72 21.88 -11.69
C ALA A 210 -16.91 21.86 -13.21
N ASP A 211 -16.37 20.84 -13.89
CA ASP A 211 -16.49 20.67 -15.35
C ASP A 211 -17.96 20.46 -15.77
N ALA A 212 -18.73 19.66 -15.01
CA ALA A 212 -20.15 19.43 -15.26
C ALA A 212 -21.02 20.66 -14.98
N LYS A 213 -20.61 21.52 -14.02
CA LYS A 213 -21.31 22.78 -13.73
C LYS A 213 -21.05 23.80 -14.84
N ALA A 214 -19.82 23.89 -15.35
CA ALA A 214 -19.49 24.77 -16.48
C ALA A 214 -20.30 24.44 -17.73
N HIS A 215 -20.44 23.15 -18.06
CA HIS A 215 -21.18 22.69 -19.24
C HIS A 215 -22.72 22.85 -19.15
N LYS A 216 -23.28 23.12 -17.96
CA LYS A 216 -24.71 23.45 -17.78
C LYS A 216 -25.01 24.95 -17.89
N THR A 217 -23.98 25.79 -17.96
CA THR A 217 -24.07 27.26 -18.05
C THR A 217 -23.81 27.81 -19.45
N GLU A 218 -23.45 26.94 -20.40
CA GLU A 218 -23.45 27.21 -21.85
C GLU A 218 -24.74 26.66 -22.48
#